data_AF-A0A8T4U8J3-F1
#
_entry.id   AF-A0A8T4U8J3-F1
#
_cell.length_a   1.000
_cell.length_b   1.000
_cell.length_c   1.000
_cell.angle_alpha   90.00
_cell.angle_beta   90.00
_cell.angle_gamma   90.00
#
_symmetry.space_group_name_H-M   'P 1'
#
loop_
_entity.id
_entity.type
_entity.pdbx_description
1 polymer ?
#
loop_
_entity_poly.entity_id
_entity_poly.type
_entity_poly.pdbx_seq_one_letter_code
_entity_poly.pdbx_strand_id
1 'polypeptide(L)' 'MGKKKIHEVECDCGATIRGFSEHHAKQNLMIHKKASRKHKELLALKEKWLKQKS' A
#
# COMPACT_ATOMS: atom_id res chain seq x y z
N MET A 1 -9.92 10.55 -27.25
CA MET A 1 -9.79 10.69 -25.78
C MET A 1 -8.51 9.97 -25.33
N GLY A 2 -7.47 10.72 -24.94
CA GLY A 2 -6.18 10.12 -24.55
C GLY A 2 -6.31 9.26 -23.30
N LYS A 3 -5.71 8.06 -23.30
CA LYS A 3 -5.66 7.17 -22.13
C LYS A 3 -4.93 7.93 -21.00
N LYS A 4 -5.65 8.32 -19.94
CA LYS A 4 -5.04 8.92 -18.74
C LYS A 4 -4.04 7.89 -18.17
N LYS A 5 -2.75 8.24 -18.11
CA LYS A 5 -1.74 7.39 -17.48
C LYS A 5 -2.10 7.25 -16.00
N ILE A 6 -2.32 6.02 -15.56
CA ILE A 6 -2.48 5.70 -14.14
C ILE A 6 -1.09 5.31 -13.65
N HIS A 7 -0.68 5.92 -12.53
CA HIS A 7 0.55 5.55 -11.83
C HIS A 7 0.19 4.58 -10.71
N GLU A 8 0.93 3.49 -10.63
CA GLU A 8 0.73 2.42 -9.66
C GLU A 8 1.94 2.35 -8.74
N VAL A 9 1.69 2.21 -7.44
CA VAL A 9 2.73 2.05 -6.41
C VAL A 9 2.32 0.89 -5.52
N GLU A 10 3.25 -0.03 -5.27
CA GLU A 10 3.03 -1.18 -4.41
C GLU A 10 3.30 -0.83 -2.93
N CYS A 11 2.44 -1.31 -2.05
CA CYS A 11 2.59 -1.20 -0.61
C CYS A 11 3.21 -2.47 -0.03
N ASP A 12 3.97 -2.35 1.07
CA ASP A 12 4.63 -3.47 1.76
C ASP A 12 3.68 -4.56 2.29
N CYS A 13 2.38 -4.25 2.36
CA CYS A 13 1.32 -5.22 2.69
C CYS A 13 0.77 -5.97 1.45
N GLY A 14 1.36 -5.77 0.27
CA GLY A 14 0.94 -6.38 -1.01
C GLY A 14 -0.20 -5.66 -1.73
N ALA A 15 -0.59 -4.46 -1.28
CA ALA A 15 -1.67 -3.70 -1.92
C ALA A 15 -1.13 -2.78 -3.04
N THR A 16 -1.78 -2.78 -4.21
CA THR A 16 -1.47 -1.85 -5.30
C THR A 16 -2.29 -0.57 -5.16
N ILE A 17 -1.61 0.57 -5.04
CA ILE A 17 -2.23 1.89 -4.88
C ILE A 17 -2.09 2.67 -6.18
N ARG A 18 -3.21 3.22 -6.67
CA ARG A 18 -3.30 3.89 -7.97
C ARG A 18 -3.50 5.39 -7.80
N GLY A 19 -2.95 6.18 -8.71
CA GLY A 19 -3.14 7.63 -8.79
C GLY A 19 -3.09 8.15 -10.22
N PHE A 20 -3.66 9.33 -10.44
CA PHE A 20 -3.62 10.02 -11.75
C PHE A 20 -2.26 10.65 -12.07
N SER A 21 -1.38 10.74 -11.07
CA SER A 21 0.00 11.19 -11.17
C SER A 21 0.82 10.40 -10.14
N GLU A 22 2.14 10.38 -10.31
CA GLU A 22 3.02 9.74 -9.32
C GLU A 22 2.85 10.34 -7.92
N HIS A 23 2.69 11.67 -7.84
CA HIS A 23 2.43 12.35 -6.57
C HIS A 23 1.14 11.86 -5.93
N HIS A 24 0.04 11.76 -6.69
CA HIS A 24 -1.23 11.25 -6.16
C HIS A 24 -1.13 9.79 -5.71
N ALA A 25 -0.41 8.95 -6.46
CA ALA A 25 -0.22 7.55 -6.07
C ALA A 25 0.56 7.44 -4.75
N LYS A 26 1.61 8.27 -4.56
CA LYS A 26 2.38 8.37 -3.30
C LYS A 26 1.52 8.91 -2.16
N GLN A 27 0.70 9.92 -2.39
CA GLN A 27 -0.18 10.49 -1.37
C GLN A 27 -1.25 9.48 -0.92
N ASN A 28 -1.85 8.76 -1.88
CA ASN A 28 -2.77 7.66 -1.62
C ASN A 28 -2.09 6.53 -0.84
N LEU A 29 -0.81 6.22 -1.14
CA LEU A 29 -0.04 5.23 -0.40
C LEU A 29 0.15 5.65 1.07
N MET A 30 0.49 6.93 1.33
CA MET A 30 0.63 7.44 2.70
C MET A 30 -0.69 7.33 3.47
N ILE A 31 -1.81 7.71 2.84
CA ILE A 31 -3.14 7.59 3.45
C ILE A 31 -3.46 6.13 3.72
N HIS A 32 -3.21 5.23 2.77
CA HIS A 32 -3.40 3.79 2.94
C HIS A 32 -2.61 3.26 4.16
N LYS A 33 -1.31 3.57 4.25
CA LYS A 33 -0.45 3.15 5.36
C LYS A 33 -0.96 3.66 6.72
N LYS A 34 -1.47 4.89 6.78
CA LYS A 34 -1.94 5.52 8.02
C LYS A 34 -3.34 5.06 8.45
N ALA A 35 -4.29 5.03 7.51
CA ALA A 35 -5.72 4.90 7.78
C ALA A 35 -6.24 3.46 7.67
N SER A 36 -5.61 2.61 6.87
CA SER A 36 -6.12 1.25 6.65
C SER A 36 -5.90 0.37 7.89
N ARG A 37 -7.00 -0.03 8.54
CA ARG A 37 -6.95 -1.00 9.65
C ARG A 37 -6.40 -2.35 9.19
N LYS A 38 -6.86 -2.81 8.02
CA LYS A 38 -6.40 -4.04 7.39
C LYS A 38 -4.89 -4.03 7.12
N HIS A 39 -4.33 -2.89 6.72
CA HIS A 39 -2.88 -2.73 6.54
C HIS A 39 -2.12 -3.01 7.85
N LYS A 40 -2.57 -2.41 8.96
CA LYS A 40 -1.97 -2.63 10.28
C LYS A 40 -2.12 -4.08 10.76
N GLU A 41 -3.29 -4.68 10.55
CA GLU A 41 -3.55 -6.09 10.90
C GLU A 41 -2.61 -7.04 10.12
N LEU A 42 -2.44 -6.82 8.81
CA LEU A 42 -1.55 -7.64 7.98
C LEU A 42 -0.08 -7.48 8.38
N LEU A 43 0.38 -6.26 8.67
CA LEU A 43 1.74 -6.04 9.15
C LEU A 43 1.98 -6.73 10.50
N ALA A 44 1.05 -6.61 11.45
CA ALA A 44 1.15 -7.29 12.74
C ALA A 44 1.17 -8.83 12.60
N LEU A 45 0.38 -9.39 11.68
CA LEU A 45 0.42 -10.82 11.37
C LEU A 45 1.76 -11.23 10.77
N LYS A 46 2.31 -10.43 9.85
CA LYS A 46 3.63 -10.66 9.24
C LYS A 46 4.73 -10.67 10.30
N GLU A 47 4.73 -9.71 11.22
CA GLU A 47 5.69 -9.66 12.32
C GLU A 47 5.58 -10.87 13.25
N LYS A 48 4.35 -11.28 13.62
CA LYS A 48 4.13 -12.49 14.43
C LYS A 48 4.61 -13.76 13.73
N TRP A 49 4.41 -13.87 12.42
CA TRP A 49 4.85 -15.02 11.65
C TRP A 49 6.38 -15.09 11.56
N LEU A 50 7.05 -13.95 11.35
CA LEU A 50 8.51 -13.87 11.34
C LEU A 50 9.12 -14.23 12.72
N LYS A 51 8.51 -13.78 13.82
CA LYS A 51 8.96 -14.12 15.18
C LYS A 51 8.82 -15.61 15.52
N GLN A 52 7.80 -16.28 15.01
CA GLN A 52 7.61 -17.72 15.25
C GLN A 52 8.52 -18.61 14.39
N LYS A 53 9.12 -18.04 13.34
CA LYS A 53 10.00 -18.75 12.41
C LYS A 53 11.49 -18.54 12.72
N SER A 54 11.79 -17.67 13.68
CA SER A 54 13.14 -17.34 14.15
C SER A 54 13.52 -18.13 15.41
#